data_AF-A0A221SP67-F1
#
_entry.id   AF-A0A221SP67-F1
#
_cell.length_a   1.000
_cell.length_b   1.000
_cell.length_c   1.000
_cell.angle_alpha   90.00
_cell.angle_beta   90.00
_cell.angle_gamma   90.00
#
_symmetry.space_group_name_H-M   'P 1'
#
loop_
_entity.id
_entity.type
_entity.pdbx_description
1 polymer ?
#
loop_
_entity_poly.entity_id
_entity_poly.type
_entity_poly.pdbx_seq_one_letter_code
_entity_poly.pdbx_strand_id
1 'polypeptide(L)'
;QTKTLSQWMKEQNVPGIYEIDTRALTKIIREKGTILGRIICNEIPKNLPPVEDPNRRNLVASVSTKSSKIYNPNGQPRICLVDCGMKYNQLRCFLSRDACVEVVPWNHDITKVDYD
;
A
#
# COMPACT_ATOMS: atom_id res chain seq x y z
N GLN A 1 1.80 0.55 -24.95
CA GLN A 1 2.25 -0.16 -23.74
C GLN A 1 3.73 0.16 -23.53
N THR A 2 4.16 0.62 -22.35
CA THR A 2 5.51 1.20 -22.15
C THR A 2 6.57 0.19 -21.70
N LYS A 3 6.18 -0.94 -21.09
CA LYS A 3 7.05 -2.07 -20.70
C LYS A 3 6.23 -3.32 -20.37
N THR A 4 6.87 -4.48 -20.31
CA THR A 4 6.26 -5.72 -19.82
C THR A 4 6.20 -5.76 -18.29
N LEU A 5 5.34 -6.60 -17.72
CA LEU A 5 5.26 -6.80 -16.26
C LEU A 5 6.60 -7.26 -15.66
N SER A 6 7.27 -8.23 -16.32
CA SER A 6 8.57 -8.75 -15.86
C SER A 6 9.64 -7.66 -15.81
N GLN A 7 9.70 -6.80 -16.83
CA GLN A 7 10.63 -5.66 -16.86
C GLN A 7 10.35 -4.68 -15.71
N TRP A 8 9.08 -4.31 -15.51
CA TRP A 8 8.70 -3.41 -14.42
C TRP A 8 9.03 -3.99 -13.04
N MET A 9 8.74 -5.27 -12.80
CA MET A 9 9.04 -5.93 -11.52
C MET A 9 10.54 -5.92 -11.22
N LYS A 10 11.40 -6.16 -12.23
CA LYS A 10 12.86 -6.06 -12.09
C LYS A 10 13.30 -4.64 -11.72
N GLU A 11 12.77 -3.61 -12.38
CA GLU A 11 13.07 -2.21 -12.07
C GLU A 11 12.64 -1.80 -10.66
N GLN A 12 11.52 -2.33 -10.17
CA GLN A 12 11.00 -2.06 -8.83
C GLN A 12 11.61 -2.96 -7.74
N ASN A 13 12.54 -3.85 -8.12
CA ASN A 13 13.15 -4.83 -7.22
C ASN A 13 12.10 -5.72 -6.49
N VAL A 14 11.05 -6.12 -7.22
CA VAL A 14 9.96 -6.97 -6.70
C VAL A 14 10.09 -8.39 -7.26
N PRO A 15 10.22 -9.43 -6.42
CA PRO A 15 10.28 -10.82 -6.88
C PRO A 15 8.93 -11.31 -7.42
N GLY A 16 8.98 -12.21 -8.39
CA GLY A 16 7.81 -12.86 -8.96
C GLY A 16 8.11 -14.28 -9.40
N ILE A 17 7.12 -15.17 -9.27
CA ILE A 17 7.13 -16.54 -9.74
C ILE A 17 5.84 -16.82 -10.49
N TYR A 18 5.87 -17.75 -11.44
CA TYR A 18 4.70 -18.20 -12.19
C TYR A 18 4.71 -19.73 -12.26
N GLU A 19 3.72 -20.35 -12.91
CA GLU A 19 3.58 -21.82 -12.99
C GLU A 19 3.43 -22.53 -11.63
N ILE A 20 2.88 -21.84 -10.64
CA ILE A 20 2.50 -22.43 -9.35
C ILE A 20 0.99 -22.71 -9.29
N ASP A 21 0.59 -23.72 -8.52
CA ASP A 21 -0.83 -23.96 -8.21
C ASP A 21 -1.34 -22.93 -7.18
N THR A 22 -1.77 -21.77 -7.69
CA THR A 22 -2.35 -20.70 -6.86
C THR A 22 -3.67 -21.11 -6.21
N ARG A 23 -4.38 -22.11 -6.75
CA ARG A 23 -5.61 -22.64 -6.15
C ARG A 23 -5.30 -23.48 -4.91
N ALA A 24 -4.27 -24.33 -4.95
CA ALA A 24 -3.80 -25.05 -3.77
C ALA A 24 -3.34 -24.09 -2.67
N LEU A 25 -2.56 -23.06 -3.02
CA LEU A 25 -2.12 -22.02 -2.08
C LEU A 25 -3.31 -21.30 -1.44
N THR A 26 -4.32 -20.92 -2.23
CA THR A 26 -5.53 -20.26 -1.74
C THR A 26 -6.32 -21.12 -0.75
N LYS A 27 -6.42 -22.44 -0.99
CA LYS A 27 -7.08 -23.36 -0.05
C LYS A 27 -6.37 -23.39 1.29
N ILE A 28 -5.04 -23.52 1.27
CA ILE A 28 -4.20 -23.55 2.47
C ILE A 28 -4.38 -22.27 3.30
N ILE A 29 -4.35 -21.09 2.67
CA ILE A 29 -4.55 -19.80 3.35
C ILE A 29 -5.97 -19.69 3.91
N ARG A 30 -7.00 -20.11 3.16
CA ARG A 30 -8.39 -20.05 3.63
C ARG A 30 -8.65 -20.94 4.84
N GLU A 31 -8.05 -22.13 4.87
CA GLU A 31 -8.28 -23.12 5.93
C GLU A 31 -7.47 -22.82 7.20
N LYS A 32 -6.24 -22.30 7.08
CA LYS A 32 -5.34 -22.04 8.22
C LYS A 32 -5.33 -20.58 8.68
N GLY A 33 -5.95 -19.66 7.94
CA GLY A 33 -5.90 -18.22 8.18
C GLY A 33 -4.62 -17.59 7.65
N THR A 34 -4.16 -16.51 8.28
CA THR A 34 -2.93 -15.79 7.87
C THR A 34 -1.70 -16.68 8.03
N ILE A 35 -0.98 -16.92 6.93
CA ILE A 35 0.26 -17.71 6.91
C ILE A 35 1.40 -16.82 6.49
N LEU A 36 2.51 -16.88 7.22
CA LEU A 36 3.77 -16.26 6.83
C LEU A 36 4.46 -17.11 5.76
N GLY A 37 5.01 -16.46 4.73
CA GLY A 37 5.69 -17.13 3.64
C GLY A 37 6.83 -16.28 3.07
N ARG A 38 7.72 -16.92 2.30
CA ARG A 38 8.81 -16.24 1.58
C ARG A 38 9.06 -16.92 0.25
N ILE A 39 9.50 -16.14 -0.74
CA ILE A 39 10.03 -16.66 -2.01
C ILE A 39 11.54 -16.79 -1.84
N ILE A 40 12.10 -17.95 -2.19
CA ILE A 40 13.55 -18.19 -2.23
C ILE A 40 13.90 -18.52 -3.66
N CYS A 41 14.79 -17.72 -4.26
CA CYS A 41 15.39 -18.03 -5.55
C CYS A 41 16.64 -18.87 -5.29
N ASN A 42 16.83 -19.94 -6.06
CA ASN A 42 17.95 -20.90 -5.96
C ASN A 42 17.83 -21.85 -4.76
N GLU A 43 18.96 -22.24 -4.18
CA GLU A 43 19.03 -23.20 -3.09
C GLU A 43 18.52 -22.60 -1.77
N ILE A 44 17.81 -23.42 -1.00
CA ILE A 44 17.34 -23.07 0.34
C ILE A 44 18.56 -22.99 1.27
N PRO A 45 18.89 -21.82 1.85
CA PRO A 45 19.99 -21.71 2.80
C PRO A 45 19.80 -22.63 4.01
N LYS A 46 20.88 -23.25 4.50
CA LYS A 46 20.84 -24.15 5.67
C LYS A 46 20.32 -23.45 6.94
N ASN A 47 20.65 -22.18 7.09
CA ASN A 47 20.24 -21.36 8.23
C ASN A 47 19.30 -20.26 7.74
N LEU A 48 18.00 -20.55 7.73
CA LEU A 48 16.98 -19.55 7.43
C LEU A 48 16.40 -18.98 8.72
N PRO A 49 16.39 -17.64 8.90
CA PRO A 49 15.66 -17.06 10.01
C PRO A 49 14.15 -17.31 9.84
N PRO A 50 13.39 -17.34 10.95
CA PRO A 50 11.93 -17.32 10.89
C PRO A 50 11.42 -16.19 10.00
N VAL A 51 10.33 -16.42 9.29
CA VAL A 51 9.68 -15.36 8.51
C VAL A 51 9.18 -14.30 9.48
N GLU A 52 9.57 -13.05 9.25
CA GLU A 52 9.11 -11.92 10.05
C GLU A 52 7.63 -11.66 9.78
N ASP A 53 6.84 -11.45 10.84
CA ASP A 53 5.45 -11.02 10.72
C ASP A 53 5.39 -9.50 10.50
N PRO A 54 4.99 -9.03 9.30
CA PRO A 54 4.92 -7.59 9.01
C PRO A 54 3.88 -6.85 9.86
N ASN A 55 2.90 -7.55 10.45
CA ASN A 55 1.87 -6.94 11.30
C ASN A 55 2.40 -6.50 12.65
N ARG A 56 3.62 -6.91 13.03
CA ARG A 56 4.30 -6.44 14.25
C ARG A 56 4.82 -5.00 14.12
N ARG A 57 4.76 -4.44 12.91
CA ARG A 57 5.26 -3.10 12.55
C ARG A 57 4.08 -2.18 12.32
N ASN A 58 4.26 -0.87 12.52
CA ASN A 58 3.28 0.12 12.05
C ASN A 58 3.38 0.28 10.53
N LEU A 59 2.65 -0.56 9.79
CA LEU A 59 2.63 -0.52 8.32
C LEU A 59 2.09 0.81 7.79
N VAL A 60 1.10 1.41 8.47
CA VAL A 60 0.53 2.71 8.13
C VAL A 60 1.62 3.79 8.10
N ALA A 61 2.47 3.85 9.12
CA ALA A 61 3.58 4.81 9.16
C ALA A 61 4.58 4.63 8.00
N SER A 62 4.76 3.40 7.52
CA SER A 62 5.68 3.12 6.41
C SER A 62 5.17 3.61 5.06
N VAL A 63 3.84 3.59 4.86
CA VAL A 63 3.21 3.94 3.58
C VAL A 63 2.62 5.35 3.53
N SER A 64 2.34 5.95 4.68
CA SER A 64 1.77 7.30 4.76
C SER A 64 2.71 8.37 4.20
N THR A 65 2.11 9.40 3.57
CA THR A 65 2.80 10.63 3.15
C THR A 65 3.62 11.24 4.28
N LYS A 66 4.75 11.88 3.94
CA LYS A 66 5.65 12.51 4.92
C LYS A 66 5.32 13.98 5.17
N SER A 67 4.52 14.60 4.32
CA SER A 67 4.08 15.99 4.45
C SER A 67 2.66 16.16 3.93
N SER A 68 1.96 17.15 4.47
CA SER A 68 0.63 17.52 3.99
C SER A 68 0.69 18.10 2.58
N LYS A 69 -0.36 17.87 1.78
CA LYS A 69 -0.49 18.42 0.43
C LYS A 69 -1.95 18.70 0.09
N ILE A 70 -2.22 19.91 -0.38
CA ILE A 70 -3.53 20.35 -0.84
C ILE A 70 -3.67 20.10 -2.34
N TYR A 71 -4.83 19.57 -2.74
CA TYR A 71 -5.23 19.34 -4.12
C TYR A 71 -6.54 20.08 -4.40
N ASN A 72 -6.65 20.69 -5.57
CA ASN A 72 -7.78 21.55 -5.97
C ASN A 72 -8.13 22.63 -4.92
N PRO A 73 -7.22 23.59 -4.65
CA PRO A 73 -7.36 24.53 -3.54
C PRO A 73 -8.62 25.41 -3.60
N ASN A 74 -9.19 25.59 -4.80
CA ASN A 74 -10.40 26.39 -5.02
C ASN A 74 -11.69 25.57 -4.95
N GLY A 75 -11.58 24.24 -4.78
CA GLY A 75 -12.71 23.32 -4.74
C GLY A 75 -13.50 23.36 -3.43
N GLN A 76 -14.72 22.81 -3.47
CA GLN A 76 -15.57 22.61 -2.31
C GLN A 76 -16.33 21.26 -2.39
N PRO A 77 -16.59 20.59 -1.26
CA PRO A 77 -16.15 20.95 0.10
C PRO A 77 -14.64 20.74 0.31
N ARG A 78 -14.12 21.30 1.41
CA ARG A 78 -12.76 21.10 1.90
C ARG A 78 -12.70 19.83 2.77
N ILE A 79 -11.94 18.84 2.33
CA ILE A 79 -11.84 17.52 2.94
C ILE A 79 -10.42 17.30 3.46
N CYS A 80 -10.28 17.02 4.76
CA CYS A 80 -9.05 16.51 5.36
C CYS A 80 -8.98 14.98 5.16
N LEU A 81 -8.01 14.51 4.39
CA LEU A 81 -7.81 13.10 4.06
C LEU A 81 -6.56 12.58 4.77
N VAL A 82 -6.77 11.80 5.84
CA VAL A 82 -5.69 11.14 6.60
C VAL A 82 -5.15 9.96 5.80
N ASP A 83 -3.88 10.05 5.40
CA ASP A 83 -3.24 9.02 4.58
C ASP A 83 -2.75 7.83 5.43
N CYS A 84 -3.56 6.79 5.46
CA CYS A 84 -3.21 5.49 6.05
C CYS A 84 -2.73 4.45 5.00
N GLY A 85 -2.22 4.90 3.84
CA GLY A 85 -2.00 4.07 2.66
C GLY A 85 -3.13 4.22 1.64
N MET A 86 -3.60 5.45 1.44
CA MET A 86 -4.69 5.74 0.52
C MET A 86 -4.35 5.35 -0.92
N LYS A 87 -5.38 4.98 -1.68
CA LYS A 87 -5.23 4.73 -3.13
C LYS A 87 -5.49 6.02 -3.88
N TYR A 88 -4.66 6.32 -4.88
CA TYR A 88 -4.83 7.50 -5.74
C TYR A 88 -6.22 7.66 -6.37
N ASN A 89 -6.97 6.58 -6.53
CA ASN A 89 -8.34 6.68 -7.06
C ASN A 89 -9.31 7.35 -6.08
N GLN A 90 -9.13 7.20 -4.76
CA GLN A 90 -9.95 7.88 -3.76
C GLN A 90 -9.80 9.40 -3.92
N LEU A 91 -8.54 9.88 -3.99
CA LEU A 91 -8.23 11.27 -4.28
C LEU A 91 -8.86 11.74 -5.59
N ARG A 92 -8.69 10.99 -6.69
CA ARG A 92 -9.31 11.34 -7.99
C ARG A 92 -10.83 11.47 -7.91
N CYS A 93 -11.51 10.60 -7.16
CA CYS A 93 -12.96 10.65 -7.00
C CYS A 93 -13.44 11.89 -6.23
N PHE A 94 -12.66 12.39 -5.26
CA PHE A 94 -12.96 13.66 -4.59
C PHE A 94 -12.74 14.85 -5.52
N LEU A 95 -11.60 14.90 -6.20
CA LEU A 95 -11.28 15.98 -7.13
C LEU A 95 -12.26 16.05 -8.30
N SER A 96 -12.77 14.90 -8.78
CA SER A 96 -13.79 14.87 -9.84
C SER A 96 -15.15 15.42 -9.41
N ARG A 97 -15.36 15.60 -8.10
CA ARG A 97 -16.56 16.22 -7.50
C ARG A 97 -16.27 17.65 -7.05
N ASP A 98 -15.18 18.23 -7.56
CA ASP A 98 -14.70 19.56 -7.25
C ASP A 98 -14.32 19.79 -5.79
N ALA A 99 -14.07 18.74 -4.99
CA ALA A 99 -13.63 18.92 -3.61
C ALA A 99 -12.21 19.49 -3.53
N CYS A 100 -11.94 20.32 -2.52
CA CYS A 100 -10.59 20.66 -2.08
C CYS A 100 -10.11 19.59 -1.11
N VAL A 101 -9.01 18.90 -1.41
CA VAL A 101 -8.55 17.76 -0.59
C VAL A 101 -7.18 18.06 -0.02
N GLU A 102 -7.10 18.16 1.30
CA GLU A 102 -5.84 18.20 2.03
C GLU A 102 -5.46 16.80 2.49
N VAL A 103 -4.48 16.20 1.83
CA VAL A 103 -3.92 14.90 2.24
C VAL A 103 -2.91 15.15 3.34
N VAL A 104 -3.10 14.53 4.50
CA VAL A 104 -2.22 14.70 5.68
C VAL A 104 -1.59 13.37 6.12
N PRO A 105 -0.41 13.40 6.79
CA PRO A 105 0.17 12.19 7.38
C PRO A 105 -0.76 11.48 8.37
N TRP A 106 -0.57 10.18 8.55
CA TRP A 106 -1.41 9.33 9.43
C TRP A 106 -1.44 9.81 10.89
N ASN A 107 -0.38 10.48 11.35
CA ASN A 107 -0.21 11.01 12.70
C ASN A 107 -0.39 12.53 12.77
N HIS A 108 -0.99 13.13 11.73
CA HIS A 108 -1.30 14.56 11.73
C HIS A 108 -2.38 14.87 12.77
N ASP A 109 -2.21 15.99 13.47
CA ASP A 109 -3.20 16.47 14.43
C ASP A 109 -4.35 17.15 13.67
N ILE A 110 -5.38 16.37 13.37
CA ILE A 110 -6.54 16.82 12.60
C ILE A 110 -7.37 17.90 13.31
N THR A 111 -7.21 18.06 14.63
CA THR A 111 -7.96 19.09 15.39
C THR A 111 -7.55 20.51 15.04
N LYS A 112 -6.41 20.67 14.34
CA LYS A 112 -5.86 21.96 13.89
C LYS A 112 -6.11 22.25 12.42
N VAL A 113 -6.83 21.36 11.72
CA VAL A 113 -7.13 21.51 10.29
C VAL A 113 -8.54 22.04 10.15
N ASP A 114 -8.70 23.08 9.33
CA ASP A 114 -10.00 23.58 8.93
C ASP A 114 -10.50 22.76 7.73
N TYR A 115 -11.67 22.15 7.86
CA TYR A 115 -12.34 21.31 6.86
C TYR A 115 -13.85 21.34 7.09
N ASP A 116 -14.63 21.02 6.05
CA ASP A 116 -16.10 20.98 6.07
C ASP A 116 -16.65 19.67 6.68
#